data_AF-A0A9P0QNG1-F1
#
_entry.id   AF-A0A9P0QNG1-F1
#
_cell.length_a   1.000
_cell.length_b   1.000
_cell.length_c   1.000
_cell.angle_alpha   90.00
_cell.angle_beta   90.00
_cell.angle_gamma   90.00
#
_symmetry.space_group_name_H-M   'P 1'
#
loop_
_entity.id
_entity.type
_entity.pdbx_description
1 polymer ?
#
loop_
_entity_poly.entity_id
_entity_poly.type
_entity_poly.pdbx_seq_one_letter_code
_entity_poly.pdbx_strand_id
1 'polypeptide(L)'
;MLSFIQLTILSCLSLFAYGYNPNDEVPSHLSLPNLLTISSQSDLDSNWELYDNIRLDTGRLLIGTGGGSIWSIPGLENSGNEWTIELVVRSSGTAKRDLKFRDQNHLALWLTTDKVTNNAFGGGNFDGFQIALSNKNTQGLKVFSNDNSKFIDGSVAQSVGSCDFPFLDSSIPFTIRVSYSKTRGNWFKVQVDNNVCFKTYTMTIPNGPDDLRFGVTGKIATASEEEYEILKLNVWTHLTEDAIDDHGFLGDGALAEVAPQKEEVDHIRPSQIRESLMQKTRKAKQEMEEKQAYESRLQNGGRFEETLNSLSSQIDAIINKIDGVGKQQPTVISSTSSTYDSKVIHAHLEEIKTTQSQQGHALQSVRDDIVDFKSTLTQQLSQLLSALQKLNERVIGEVREQQYGMEELSKKVDLLMANHKEVAYQYQQGLKGGQEGEDFLDKFISKIKWILIPLCIGFMLITGFLYRLRSEIKHAKLL
;
A
#
# COMPACT_ATOMS: atom_id res chain seq x y z
N MET A 1 -37.49 -52.31 9.50
CA MET A 1 -36.50 -52.92 8.58
C MET A 1 -35.93 -51.88 7.62
N LEU A 2 -36.70 -50.90 7.13
CA LEU A 2 -36.16 -49.72 6.40
C LEU A 2 -35.14 -48.91 7.22
N SER A 3 -35.34 -48.73 8.52
CA SER A 3 -34.43 -47.92 9.34
C SER A 3 -33.02 -48.48 9.50
N PHE A 4 -32.84 -49.81 9.42
CA PHE A 4 -31.50 -50.41 9.52
C PHE A 4 -30.73 -50.29 8.21
N ILE A 5 -31.41 -50.42 7.06
CA ILE A 5 -30.81 -50.22 5.74
C ILE A 5 -30.41 -48.75 5.56
N GLN A 6 -31.26 -47.81 6.00
CA GLN A 6 -30.91 -46.38 6.02
C GLN A 6 -29.69 -46.09 6.89
N LEU A 7 -29.56 -46.71 8.07
CA LEU A 7 -28.41 -46.48 8.96
C LEU A 7 -27.09 -46.98 8.35
N THR A 8 -27.11 -48.12 7.67
CA THR A 8 -25.91 -48.63 6.96
C THR A 8 -25.53 -47.79 5.75
N ILE A 9 -26.50 -47.31 4.97
CA ILE A 9 -26.23 -46.40 3.84
C ILE A 9 -25.68 -45.06 4.36
N LEU A 10 -26.22 -44.54 5.47
CA LEU A 10 -25.73 -43.32 6.12
C LEU A 10 -24.31 -43.50 6.67
N SER A 11 -23.98 -44.68 7.23
CA SER A 11 -22.63 -44.98 7.72
C SER A 11 -21.60 -45.11 6.59
N CYS A 12 -22.00 -45.68 5.44
CA CYS A 12 -21.16 -45.73 4.24
C CYS A 12 -20.94 -44.33 3.64
N LEU A 13 -21.97 -43.48 3.61
CA LEU A 13 -21.84 -42.08 3.17
C LEU A 13 -20.94 -41.26 4.11
N SER A 14 -21.00 -41.48 5.42
CA SER A 14 -20.08 -40.82 6.37
C SER A 14 -18.62 -41.26 6.21
N LEU A 15 -18.38 -42.50 5.78
CA LEU A 15 -17.03 -43.00 5.49
C LEU A 15 -16.45 -42.45 4.18
N PHE A 16 -17.30 -42.02 3.22
CA PHE A 16 -16.87 -41.25 2.04
C PHE A 16 -16.71 -39.75 2.33
N ALA A 17 -17.40 -39.20 3.34
CA ALA A 17 -17.29 -37.80 3.73
C ALA A 17 -16.08 -37.46 4.62
N TYR A 18 -15.42 -38.47 5.21
CA TYR A 18 -14.28 -38.30 6.14
C TYR A 18 -12.91 -38.14 5.46
N GLY A 19 -12.89 -37.80 4.16
CA GLY A 19 -11.67 -37.49 3.40
C GLY A 19 -11.54 -36.02 2.98
N TYR A 20 -12.48 -35.14 3.34
CA TYR A 20 -12.36 -33.70 3.09
C TYR A 20 -11.81 -33.02 4.34
N ASN A 21 -10.50 -32.76 4.34
CA ASN A 21 -9.88 -31.90 5.32
C ASN A 21 -10.16 -30.45 4.89
N PRO A 22 -10.94 -29.64 5.64
CA PRO A 22 -11.22 -28.25 5.27
C PRO A 22 -9.99 -27.32 5.37
N ASN A 23 -8.83 -27.86 5.75
CA ASN A 23 -7.55 -27.15 5.88
C ASN A 23 -6.62 -27.36 4.68
N ASP A 24 -7.08 -27.98 3.59
CA ASP A 24 -6.31 -27.94 2.35
C ASP A 24 -6.40 -26.51 1.79
N GLU A 25 -5.38 -25.71 2.09
CA GLU A 25 -5.04 -24.38 1.54
C GLU A 25 -5.02 -24.30 0.00
N VAL A 26 -5.39 -25.39 -0.68
CA VAL A 26 -5.32 -25.56 -2.11
C VAL A 26 -6.34 -24.63 -2.77
N PRO A 27 -5.89 -23.72 -3.65
CA PRO A 27 -6.78 -22.86 -4.41
C PRO A 27 -7.77 -23.68 -5.24
N SER A 28 -8.99 -23.17 -5.41
CA SER A 28 -10.01 -23.75 -6.27
C SER A 28 -9.50 -23.89 -7.71
N HIS A 29 -10.09 -24.83 -8.46
CA HIS A 29 -9.83 -25.03 -9.89
C HIS A 29 -10.10 -23.80 -10.76
N LEU A 30 -10.79 -22.80 -10.21
CA LEU A 30 -10.99 -21.46 -10.78
C LEU A 30 -9.71 -20.59 -10.81
N SER A 31 -8.65 -21.02 -10.14
CA SER A 31 -7.37 -20.30 -10.08
C SER A 31 -6.58 -20.40 -11.39
N LEU A 32 -5.66 -19.46 -11.62
CA LEU A 32 -4.65 -19.63 -12.66
C LEU A 32 -3.72 -20.80 -12.27
N PRO A 33 -3.39 -21.70 -13.20
CA PRO A 33 -2.36 -22.70 -12.97
C PRO A 33 -1.00 -22.02 -12.77
N ASN A 34 -0.02 -22.79 -12.29
CA ASN A 34 1.34 -22.28 -12.20
C ASN A 34 1.86 -21.92 -13.61
N LEU A 35 1.96 -20.63 -13.88
CA LEU A 35 2.33 -20.08 -15.19
C LEU A 35 3.74 -20.48 -15.62
N LEU A 36 4.62 -20.91 -14.70
CA LEU A 36 5.96 -21.43 -15.02
C LEU A 36 5.93 -22.83 -15.64
N THR A 37 4.84 -23.57 -15.45
CA THR A 37 4.72 -24.97 -15.87
C THR A 37 3.98 -25.14 -17.20
N ILE A 38 3.20 -24.13 -17.60
CA ILE A 38 2.47 -24.14 -18.86
C ILE A 38 3.43 -23.82 -20.01
N SER A 39 3.21 -24.48 -21.15
CA SER A 39 4.08 -24.35 -22.32
C SER A 39 3.53 -23.37 -23.34
N SER A 40 2.21 -23.21 -23.40
CA SER A 40 1.55 -22.28 -24.31
C SER A 40 0.31 -21.64 -23.69
N GLN A 41 -0.07 -20.49 -24.23
CA GLN A 41 -1.26 -19.75 -23.80
C GLN A 41 -2.55 -20.58 -23.91
N SER A 42 -2.62 -21.49 -24.89
CA SER A 42 -3.76 -22.41 -25.08
C SER A 42 -4.01 -23.34 -23.90
N ASP A 43 -3.01 -23.55 -23.04
CA ASP A 43 -3.18 -24.39 -21.84
C ASP A 43 -4.12 -23.73 -20.82
N LEU A 44 -4.44 -22.43 -20.99
CA LEU A 44 -5.38 -21.69 -20.17
C LEU A 44 -6.83 -21.75 -20.67
N ASP A 45 -7.04 -22.11 -21.95
CA ASP A 45 -8.34 -22.01 -22.64
C ASP A 45 -9.44 -22.89 -22.02
N SER A 46 -9.09 -23.84 -21.15
CA SER A 46 -10.07 -24.69 -20.47
C SER A 46 -10.90 -23.92 -19.44
N ASN A 47 -10.29 -22.96 -18.74
CA ASN A 47 -10.91 -22.21 -17.64
C ASN A 47 -10.86 -20.68 -17.84
N TRP A 48 -10.08 -20.21 -18.79
CA TRP A 48 -9.80 -18.80 -18.99
C TRP A 48 -9.94 -18.41 -20.45
N GLU A 49 -10.57 -17.28 -20.69
CA GLU A 49 -10.59 -16.63 -22.00
C GLU A 49 -9.66 -15.44 -21.99
N LEU A 50 -8.75 -15.39 -22.95
CA LEU A 50 -7.79 -14.32 -23.12
C LEU A 50 -8.16 -13.51 -24.35
N TYR A 51 -8.13 -12.19 -24.21
CA TYR A 51 -8.51 -11.23 -25.25
C TYR A 51 -7.41 -10.21 -25.50
N ASP A 52 -7.39 -9.72 -26.74
CA ASP A 52 -6.43 -8.73 -27.26
C ASP A 52 -4.97 -9.14 -27.09
N ASN A 53 -4.16 -8.28 -26.48
CA ASN A 53 -2.71 -8.39 -26.48
C ASN A 53 -2.15 -8.95 -25.16
N ILE A 54 -2.72 -10.05 -24.67
CA ILE A 54 -2.12 -10.82 -23.57
C ILE A 54 -1.05 -11.76 -24.12
N ARG A 55 0.14 -11.71 -23.51
CA ARG A 55 1.27 -12.58 -23.86
C ARG A 55 1.74 -13.36 -22.65
N LEU A 56 1.97 -14.66 -22.82
CA LEU A 56 2.67 -15.47 -21.83
C LEU A 56 4.19 -15.32 -22.03
N ASP A 57 4.89 -14.89 -20.99
CA ASP A 57 6.36 -14.79 -20.98
C ASP A 57 6.90 -15.34 -19.66
N THR A 58 7.81 -16.34 -19.73
CA THR A 58 8.63 -16.80 -18.59
C THR A 58 7.88 -16.85 -17.24
N GLY A 59 6.72 -17.50 -17.20
CA GLY A 59 5.95 -17.69 -15.96
C GLY A 59 5.02 -16.56 -15.54
N ARG A 60 4.67 -15.64 -16.44
CA ARG A 60 3.76 -14.51 -16.16
C ARG A 60 2.96 -14.14 -17.41
N LEU A 61 1.77 -13.58 -17.20
CA LEU A 61 0.96 -12.98 -18.26
C LEU A 61 1.25 -11.48 -18.33
N LEU A 62 1.61 -11.01 -19.51
CA LEU A 62 1.94 -9.62 -19.79
C LEU A 62 0.75 -8.94 -20.50
N ILE A 63 0.34 -7.80 -19.97
CA ILE A 63 -0.55 -6.86 -20.62
C ILE A 63 0.29 -5.66 -21.02
N GLY A 64 0.44 -5.45 -22.33
CA GLY A 64 1.25 -4.37 -22.90
C GLY A 64 0.42 -3.29 -23.60
N THR A 65 1.07 -2.57 -24.51
CA THR A 65 0.42 -1.56 -25.35
C THR A 65 -0.73 -2.17 -26.16
N GLY A 66 -1.85 -1.42 -26.26
CA GLY A 66 -3.09 -1.91 -26.84
C GLY A 66 -4.05 -2.55 -25.83
N GLY A 67 -3.55 -2.90 -24.64
CA GLY A 67 -4.35 -3.48 -23.57
C GLY A 67 -4.66 -4.98 -23.79
N GLY A 68 -5.34 -5.55 -22.81
CA GLY A 68 -5.69 -6.96 -22.80
C GLY A 68 -6.61 -7.30 -21.65
N SER A 69 -7.29 -8.44 -21.77
CA SER A 69 -8.08 -8.97 -20.67
C SER A 69 -8.04 -10.49 -20.58
N ILE A 70 -8.13 -10.97 -19.35
CA ILE A 70 -8.25 -12.39 -19.02
C ILE A 70 -9.49 -12.56 -18.14
N TRP A 71 -10.38 -13.47 -18.52
CA TRP A 71 -11.66 -13.68 -17.85
C TRP A 71 -11.89 -15.14 -17.55
N SER A 72 -12.50 -15.43 -16.40
CA SER A 72 -12.92 -16.79 -16.07
C SER A 72 -14.05 -17.22 -17.01
N ILE A 73 -13.95 -18.46 -17.51
CA ILE A 73 -15.05 -19.13 -18.22
C ILE A 73 -16.16 -19.49 -17.22
N PRO A 74 -15.87 -20.27 -16.15
CA PRO A 74 -16.81 -20.49 -15.07
C PRO A 74 -17.05 -19.21 -14.26
N GLY A 75 -18.25 -19.10 -13.69
CA GLY A 75 -18.55 -18.10 -12.67
C GLY A 75 -17.82 -18.41 -11.37
N LEU A 76 -17.77 -17.41 -10.49
CA LEU A 76 -17.22 -17.52 -9.14
C LEU A 76 -18.14 -18.41 -8.30
N GLU A 77 -17.62 -19.57 -7.94
CA GLU A 77 -18.29 -20.47 -7.00
C GLU A 77 -18.58 -19.75 -5.68
N ASN A 78 -19.78 -19.98 -5.13
CA ASN A 78 -20.18 -19.43 -3.84
C ASN A 78 -20.20 -17.89 -3.79
N SER A 79 -20.36 -17.22 -4.94
CA SER A 79 -20.31 -15.76 -5.12
C SER A 79 -21.14 -14.96 -4.10
N GLY A 80 -22.32 -15.45 -3.74
CA GLY A 80 -23.24 -14.80 -2.79
C GLY A 80 -22.99 -15.07 -1.31
N ASN A 81 -22.00 -15.89 -0.95
CA ASN A 81 -21.80 -16.35 0.43
C ASN A 81 -20.41 -16.03 0.96
N GLU A 82 -19.37 -16.77 0.55
CA GLU A 82 -18.00 -16.56 1.06
C GLU A 82 -16.95 -16.93 0.01
N TRP A 83 -15.93 -16.10 -0.15
CA TRP A 83 -14.84 -16.34 -1.09
C TRP A 83 -13.65 -15.41 -0.84
N THR A 84 -12.50 -15.80 -1.37
CA THR A 84 -11.25 -15.03 -1.40
C THR A 84 -10.64 -15.09 -2.78
N ILE A 85 -10.24 -13.95 -3.34
CA ILE A 85 -9.46 -13.86 -4.58
C ILE A 85 -8.14 -13.15 -4.28
N GLU A 86 -7.02 -13.74 -4.68
CA GLU A 86 -5.69 -13.17 -4.55
C GLU A 86 -5.07 -13.00 -5.93
N LEU A 87 -4.70 -11.77 -6.26
CA LEU A 87 -4.01 -11.40 -7.49
C LEU A 87 -2.60 -10.91 -7.15
N VAL A 88 -1.58 -11.57 -7.71
CA VAL A 88 -0.19 -11.12 -7.62
C VAL A 88 0.20 -10.44 -8.92
N VAL A 89 0.53 -9.15 -8.82
CA VAL A 89 0.76 -8.29 -9.99
C VAL A 89 1.90 -7.32 -9.75
N ARG A 90 2.59 -6.93 -10.84
CA ARG A 90 3.52 -5.80 -10.82
C ARG A 90 3.34 -4.93 -12.06
N SER A 91 3.84 -3.70 -11.96
CA SER A 91 3.97 -2.77 -13.08
C SER A 91 5.46 -2.54 -13.34
N SER A 92 5.87 -2.62 -14.61
CA SER A 92 7.23 -2.24 -15.03
C SER A 92 7.38 -0.73 -15.25
N GLY A 93 6.29 0.03 -15.11
CA GLY A 93 6.25 1.47 -15.35
C GLY A 93 7.10 2.27 -14.36
N THR A 94 7.54 3.44 -14.81
CA THR A 94 8.42 4.34 -14.06
C THR A 94 7.76 5.69 -13.82
N ALA A 95 7.94 6.27 -12.63
CA ALA A 95 7.36 7.57 -12.29
C ALA A 95 7.84 8.69 -13.24
N LYS A 96 9.05 8.57 -13.78
CA LYS A 96 9.62 9.55 -14.71
C LYS A 96 8.96 9.56 -16.08
N ARG A 97 8.53 8.40 -16.59
CA ARG A 97 8.07 8.26 -17.98
C ARG A 97 6.56 8.02 -18.09
N ASP A 98 6.00 7.27 -17.15
CA ASP A 98 4.66 6.70 -17.29
C ASP A 98 3.61 7.46 -16.46
N LEU A 99 4.03 8.20 -15.42
CA LEU A 99 3.11 9.02 -14.60
C LEU A 99 2.35 10.08 -15.41
N LYS A 100 2.90 10.52 -16.56
CA LYS A 100 2.21 11.44 -17.49
C LYS A 100 0.98 10.80 -18.17
N PHE A 101 0.89 9.48 -18.19
CA PHE A 101 -0.24 8.70 -18.72
C PHE A 101 -1.19 8.22 -17.63
N ARG A 102 -1.17 8.86 -16.46
CA ARG A 102 -1.99 8.51 -15.29
C ARG A 102 -3.49 8.35 -15.54
N ASP A 103 -4.02 9.04 -16.55
CA ASP A 103 -5.45 8.99 -16.92
C ASP A 103 -5.77 7.92 -17.97
N GLN A 104 -4.77 7.22 -18.50
CA GLN A 104 -4.90 6.21 -19.55
C GLN A 104 -4.43 4.83 -19.10
N ASN A 105 -3.34 4.78 -18.33
CA ASN A 105 -2.78 3.55 -17.81
C ASN A 105 -3.58 3.09 -16.59
N HIS A 106 -4.10 1.87 -16.64
CA HIS A 106 -4.78 1.26 -15.53
C HIS A 106 -4.74 -0.26 -15.64
N LEU A 107 -4.88 -0.91 -14.49
CA LEU A 107 -5.16 -2.33 -14.36
C LEU A 107 -6.38 -2.48 -13.46
N ALA A 108 -7.30 -3.39 -13.77
CA ALA A 108 -8.49 -3.62 -12.97
C ALA A 108 -8.78 -5.11 -12.81
N LEU A 109 -9.01 -5.53 -11.57
CA LEU A 109 -9.66 -6.78 -11.23
C LEU A 109 -11.17 -6.54 -11.16
N TRP A 110 -11.93 -7.39 -11.83
CA TRP A 110 -13.38 -7.29 -11.95
C TRP A 110 -14.06 -8.46 -11.26
N LEU A 111 -15.19 -8.17 -10.61
CA LEU A 111 -16.16 -9.16 -10.17
C LEU A 111 -17.55 -8.68 -10.60
N THR A 112 -18.04 -9.15 -11.73
CA THR A 112 -19.23 -8.60 -12.39
C THR A 112 -20.14 -9.71 -12.90
N THR A 113 -21.43 -9.44 -13.06
CA THR A 113 -22.39 -10.41 -13.63
C THR A 113 -22.05 -10.75 -15.08
N ASP A 114 -21.70 -9.73 -15.87
CA ASP A 114 -21.27 -9.87 -17.26
C ASP A 114 -19.80 -9.52 -17.47
N LYS A 115 -19.20 -10.07 -18.53
CA LYS A 115 -17.84 -9.71 -18.96
C LYS A 115 -17.83 -8.26 -19.41
N VAL A 116 -16.92 -7.47 -18.85
CA VAL A 116 -16.76 -6.09 -19.23
C VAL A 116 -15.81 -6.03 -20.44
N THR A 117 -16.36 -5.81 -21.63
CA THR A 117 -15.60 -5.77 -22.89
C THR A 117 -14.83 -4.46 -23.10
N ASN A 118 -13.88 -4.51 -24.02
CA ASN A 118 -12.93 -3.46 -24.40
C ASN A 118 -13.56 -2.08 -24.58
N ASN A 119 -13.50 -1.29 -23.51
CA ASN A 119 -13.61 0.17 -23.44
C ASN A 119 -13.76 0.63 -21.99
N ALA A 120 -14.15 -0.27 -21.07
CA ALA A 120 -14.32 0.08 -19.66
C ALA A 120 -13.01 0.09 -18.84
N PHE A 121 -11.89 0.14 -19.55
CA PHE A 121 -10.51 0.14 -19.09
C PHE A 121 -10.21 1.29 -18.11
N GLY A 122 -10.70 1.16 -16.88
CA GLY A 122 -10.62 2.17 -15.82
C GLY A 122 -11.95 2.85 -15.48
N GLY A 123 -13.05 2.48 -16.14
CA GLY A 123 -14.38 3.04 -15.85
C GLY A 123 -15.42 2.66 -16.91
N GLY A 124 -16.67 2.46 -16.53
CA GLY A 124 -17.76 2.10 -17.43
C GLY A 124 -19.07 1.87 -16.69
N ASN A 125 -20.05 1.32 -17.40
CA ASN A 125 -21.26 0.78 -16.78
C ASN A 125 -21.04 -0.72 -16.55
N PHE A 126 -21.26 -1.18 -15.32
CA PHE A 126 -21.10 -2.58 -14.93
C PHE A 126 -21.96 -2.86 -13.70
N ASP A 127 -22.38 -4.10 -13.53
CA ASP A 127 -23.04 -4.59 -12.32
C ASP A 127 -22.06 -5.49 -11.55
N GLY A 128 -21.63 -5.02 -10.38
CA GLY A 128 -20.64 -5.67 -9.53
C GLY A 128 -19.55 -4.72 -9.01
N PHE A 129 -18.31 -5.20 -8.99
CA PHE A 129 -17.16 -4.52 -8.41
C PHE A 129 -16.00 -4.40 -9.39
N GLN A 130 -15.29 -3.28 -9.26
CA GLN A 130 -14.04 -3.03 -9.96
C GLN A 130 -12.98 -2.59 -8.94
N ILE A 131 -11.87 -3.31 -8.90
CA ILE A 131 -10.71 -3.02 -8.06
C ILE A 131 -9.59 -2.56 -9.00
N ALA A 132 -9.41 -1.25 -9.12
CA ALA A 132 -8.55 -0.62 -10.11
C ALA A 132 -7.24 -0.09 -9.50
N LEU A 133 -6.11 -0.55 -10.04
CA LEU A 133 -4.79 -0.01 -9.80
C LEU A 133 -4.51 1.05 -10.87
N SER A 134 -4.37 2.31 -10.45
CA SER A 134 -4.12 3.42 -11.38
C SER A 134 -3.46 4.61 -10.70
N ASN A 135 -2.90 5.51 -11.52
CA ASN A 135 -2.34 6.79 -11.08
C ASN A 135 -3.32 7.96 -11.20
N LYS A 136 -4.55 7.71 -11.68
CA LYS A 136 -5.57 8.74 -11.88
C LYS A 136 -5.97 9.34 -10.54
N ASN A 137 -5.90 10.66 -10.40
CA ASN A 137 -6.05 11.43 -9.15
C ASN A 137 -5.01 11.09 -8.06
N THR A 138 -5.03 9.88 -7.53
CA THR A 138 -4.07 9.37 -6.55
C THR A 138 -3.42 8.08 -7.05
N GLN A 139 -2.18 7.83 -6.65
CA GLN A 139 -1.45 6.63 -7.01
C GLN A 139 -1.78 5.50 -6.04
N GLY A 140 -2.34 4.41 -6.55
CA GLY A 140 -2.67 3.23 -5.74
C GLY A 140 -3.94 2.55 -6.23
N LEU A 141 -4.66 1.93 -5.30
CA LEU A 141 -5.82 1.10 -5.57
C LEU A 141 -7.11 1.85 -5.26
N LYS A 142 -8.12 1.67 -6.11
CA LYS A 142 -9.44 2.27 -5.99
C LYS A 142 -10.49 1.18 -6.16
N VAL A 143 -11.47 1.16 -5.28
CA VAL A 143 -12.57 0.20 -5.29
C VAL A 143 -13.82 0.93 -5.75
N PHE A 144 -14.49 0.37 -6.74
CA PHE A 144 -15.75 0.86 -7.27
C PHE A 144 -16.81 -0.24 -7.16
N SER A 145 -18.03 0.18 -6.88
CA SER A 145 -19.21 -0.67 -6.91
C SER A 145 -20.29 0.04 -7.72
N ASN A 146 -20.95 -0.73 -8.57
CA ASN A 146 -21.99 -0.23 -9.47
C ASN A 146 -23.01 -1.34 -9.73
N ASP A 147 -24.24 -0.95 -9.97
CA ASP A 147 -25.39 -1.82 -10.28
C ASP A 147 -25.85 -1.60 -11.73
N ASN A 148 -24.90 -1.20 -12.59
CA ASN A 148 -25.10 -0.78 -13.98
C ASN A 148 -25.92 0.50 -14.15
N SER A 149 -26.30 1.22 -13.08
CA SER A 149 -27.15 2.42 -13.17
C SER A 149 -26.42 3.69 -13.60
N LYS A 150 -25.13 3.82 -13.27
CA LYS A 150 -24.31 5.02 -13.53
C LYS A 150 -23.03 4.70 -14.27
N PHE A 151 -22.52 5.69 -15.01
CA PHE A 151 -21.19 5.61 -15.61
C PHE A 151 -20.12 5.97 -14.59
N ILE A 152 -19.17 5.06 -14.37
CA ILE A 152 -17.99 5.27 -13.54
C ILE A 152 -16.85 5.76 -14.42
N ASP A 153 -16.23 6.89 -14.09
CA ASP A 153 -15.13 7.48 -14.85
C ASP A 153 -13.73 7.07 -14.31
N GLY A 154 -13.69 6.33 -13.21
CA GLY A 154 -12.45 5.91 -12.55
C GLY A 154 -11.82 6.94 -11.61
N SER A 155 -12.53 8.04 -11.33
CA SER A 155 -12.07 9.05 -10.36
C SER A 155 -12.25 8.60 -8.92
N VAL A 156 -11.36 9.05 -8.03
CA VAL A 156 -11.45 8.73 -6.58
C VAL A 156 -12.77 9.21 -5.98
N ALA A 157 -13.36 10.29 -6.50
CA ALA A 157 -14.64 10.82 -6.02
C ALA A 157 -15.83 9.87 -6.21
N GLN A 158 -15.77 8.97 -7.20
CA GLN A 158 -16.80 7.95 -7.45
C GLN A 158 -16.46 6.60 -6.81
N SER A 159 -15.27 6.46 -6.21
CA SER A 159 -14.85 5.25 -5.54
C SER A 159 -15.59 5.06 -4.21
N VAL A 160 -15.84 3.81 -3.84
CA VAL A 160 -16.38 3.44 -2.52
C VAL A 160 -15.26 3.30 -1.48
N GLY A 161 -14.02 3.14 -1.95
CA GLY A 161 -12.82 3.12 -1.13
C GLY A 161 -11.56 3.27 -1.98
N SER A 162 -10.47 3.74 -1.38
CA SER A 162 -9.18 3.89 -2.04
C SER A 162 -8.04 3.78 -1.02
N CYS A 163 -6.89 3.27 -1.45
CA CYS A 163 -5.66 3.34 -0.69
C CYS A 163 -4.49 3.76 -1.59
N ASP A 164 -3.65 4.62 -1.05
CA ASP A 164 -2.55 5.23 -1.80
C ASP A 164 -1.25 4.47 -1.50
N PHE A 165 -0.57 4.01 -2.55
CA PHE A 165 0.75 3.42 -2.44
C PHE A 165 1.47 3.46 -3.80
N PRO A 166 2.80 3.69 -3.80
CA PRO A 166 3.57 3.73 -5.03
C PRO A 166 3.76 2.31 -5.59
N PHE A 167 3.08 2.03 -6.71
CA PHE A 167 3.23 0.75 -7.43
C PHE A 167 4.15 0.83 -8.66
N LEU A 168 4.47 2.06 -9.12
CA LEU A 168 5.49 2.29 -10.15
C LEU A 168 6.90 2.18 -9.56
N ASP A 169 7.90 1.93 -10.40
CA ASP A 169 9.31 1.76 -10.02
C ASP A 169 9.56 0.63 -9.00
N SER A 170 8.65 -0.34 -8.90
CA SER A 170 8.80 -1.50 -8.00
C SER A 170 9.20 -2.75 -8.77
N SER A 171 10.34 -3.35 -8.40
CA SER A 171 10.73 -4.67 -8.90
C SER A 171 9.99 -5.82 -8.20
N ILE A 172 9.37 -5.53 -7.05
CA ILE A 172 8.68 -6.50 -6.19
C ILE A 172 7.19 -6.48 -6.54
N PRO A 173 6.56 -7.64 -6.79
CA PRO A 173 5.13 -7.71 -7.04
C PRO A 173 4.31 -7.46 -5.78
N PHE A 174 3.11 -6.92 -6.00
CA PHE A 174 2.12 -6.66 -4.97
C PHE A 174 1.08 -7.77 -4.96
N THR A 175 0.60 -8.11 -3.78
CA THR A 175 -0.49 -9.09 -3.58
C THR A 175 -1.76 -8.34 -3.23
N ILE A 176 -2.69 -8.28 -4.17
CA ILE A 176 -4.02 -7.71 -3.96
C ILE A 176 -4.97 -8.85 -3.57
N ARG A 177 -5.55 -8.78 -2.37
CA ARG A 177 -6.52 -9.76 -1.90
C ARG A 177 -7.89 -9.11 -1.73
N VAL A 178 -8.91 -9.69 -2.34
CA VAL A 178 -10.31 -9.28 -2.22
C VAL A 178 -11.08 -10.42 -1.59
N SER A 179 -11.82 -10.14 -0.53
CA SER A 179 -12.52 -11.17 0.26
C SER A 179 -13.91 -10.71 0.62
N TYR A 180 -14.86 -11.64 0.61
CA TYR A 180 -16.25 -11.39 0.96
C TYR A 180 -16.79 -12.51 1.86
N SER A 181 -17.61 -12.14 2.84
CA SER A 181 -18.32 -13.08 3.69
C SER A 181 -19.66 -12.51 4.14
N LYS A 182 -20.74 -13.10 3.60
CA LYS A 182 -22.12 -12.83 3.99
C LYS A 182 -22.41 -13.28 5.42
N THR A 183 -21.87 -14.43 5.82
CA THR A 183 -22.04 -14.99 7.17
C THR A 183 -21.45 -14.09 8.26
N ARG A 184 -20.43 -13.30 7.91
CA ARG A 184 -19.83 -12.26 8.76
C ARG A 184 -20.47 -10.88 8.59
N GLY A 185 -21.76 -10.83 8.26
CA GLY A 185 -22.52 -9.59 8.15
C GLY A 185 -22.14 -8.76 6.93
N ASN A 186 -22.10 -9.41 5.76
CA ASN A 186 -21.74 -8.77 4.47
C ASN A 186 -20.35 -8.11 4.49
N TRP A 187 -19.41 -8.74 5.17
CA TRP A 187 -18.04 -8.27 5.30
C TRP A 187 -17.36 -8.33 3.93
N PHE A 188 -16.89 -7.18 3.43
CA PHE A 188 -16.12 -7.05 2.21
C PHE A 188 -14.80 -6.36 2.55
N LYS A 189 -13.67 -6.98 2.21
CA LYS A 189 -12.33 -6.48 2.51
C LYS A 189 -11.41 -6.56 1.30
N VAL A 190 -10.63 -5.50 1.10
CA VAL A 190 -9.55 -5.42 0.12
C VAL A 190 -8.25 -5.16 0.88
N GLN A 191 -7.24 -5.98 0.61
CA GLN A 191 -5.91 -5.87 1.16
C GLN A 191 -4.87 -5.72 0.05
N VAL A 192 -3.78 -5.04 0.35
CA VAL A 192 -2.56 -5.03 -0.46
C VAL A 192 -1.40 -5.39 0.44
N ASP A 193 -0.66 -6.44 0.09
CA ASP A 193 0.43 -7.02 0.89
C ASP A 193 0.03 -7.24 2.36
N ASN A 194 -1.14 -7.86 2.55
CA ASN A 194 -1.79 -8.15 3.85
C ASN A 194 -2.18 -6.93 4.70
N ASN A 195 -1.96 -5.70 4.22
CA ASN A 195 -2.47 -4.49 4.86
C ASN A 195 -3.86 -4.15 4.33
N VAL A 196 -4.76 -3.73 5.21
CA VAL A 196 -6.12 -3.35 4.83
C VAL A 196 -6.08 -2.06 4.02
N CYS A 197 -6.59 -2.14 2.81
CA CYS A 197 -6.80 -1.02 1.90
C CYS A 197 -8.22 -0.45 2.07
N PHE A 198 -9.22 -1.33 2.12
CA PHE A 198 -10.63 -0.97 2.25
C PHE A 198 -11.41 -2.08 2.95
N LYS A 199 -12.36 -1.73 3.80
CA LYS A 199 -13.23 -2.67 4.51
C LYS A 199 -14.61 -2.07 4.72
N THR A 200 -15.66 -2.84 4.47
CA THR A 200 -17.04 -2.43 4.72
C THR A 200 -17.93 -3.62 5.06
N TYR A 201 -19.12 -3.33 5.60
CA TYR A 201 -20.19 -4.30 5.89
C TYR A 201 -21.49 -3.98 5.13
N THR A 202 -21.46 -2.95 4.28
CA THR A 202 -22.67 -2.45 3.60
C THR A 202 -22.88 -3.05 2.21
N MET A 203 -21.86 -3.71 1.65
CA MET A 203 -21.90 -4.28 0.31
C MET A 203 -22.64 -5.60 0.32
N THR A 204 -23.74 -5.68 -0.42
CA THR A 204 -24.53 -6.91 -0.51
C THR A 204 -24.48 -7.44 -1.94
N ILE A 205 -24.04 -8.68 -2.10
CA ILE A 205 -24.14 -9.40 -3.36
C ILE A 205 -25.54 -10.05 -3.40
N PRO A 206 -26.40 -9.73 -4.38
CA PRO A 206 -27.72 -10.33 -4.48
C PRO A 206 -27.61 -11.86 -4.57
N ASN A 207 -28.55 -12.56 -3.92
CA ASN A 207 -28.69 -14.00 -4.12
C ASN A 207 -29.38 -14.22 -5.47
N GLY A 208 -28.59 -14.38 -6.53
CA GLY A 208 -29.07 -14.67 -7.88
C GLY A 208 -28.68 -16.08 -8.35
N PRO A 209 -29.29 -16.57 -9.45
CA PRO A 209 -28.79 -17.73 -10.18
C PRO A 209 -27.50 -17.43 -10.96
N ASP A 210 -27.18 -16.14 -11.15
CA ASP A 210 -26.03 -15.68 -11.92
C ASP A 210 -24.82 -15.56 -11.00
N ASP A 211 -23.86 -16.46 -11.18
CA ASP A 211 -22.57 -16.37 -10.52
C ASP A 211 -21.77 -15.19 -11.07
N LEU A 212 -21.19 -14.39 -10.16
CA LEU A 212 -20.26 -13.33 -10.56
C LEU A 212 -19.12 -13.92 -11.38
N ARG A 213 -18.84 -13.36 -12.54
CA ARG A 213 -17.62 -13.64 -13.28
C ARG A 213 -16.49 -12.77 -12.76
N PHE A 214 -15.27 -13.24 -12.89
CA PHE A 214 -14.10 -12.46 -12.51
C PHE A 214 -13.07 -12.46 -13.62
N GLY A 215 -12.28 -11.40 -13.65
CA GLY A 215 -11.28 -11.22 -14.69
C GLY A 215 -10.39 -10.03 -14.41
N VAL A 216 -9.28 -9.98 -15.12
CA VAL A 216 -8.32 -8.87 -15.03
C VAL A 216 -8.25 -8.20 -16.40
N THR A 217 -8.40 -6.89 -16.42
CA THR A 217 -8.22 -6.08 -17.63
C THR A 217 -7.15 -5.03 -17.40
N GLY A 218 -6.38 -4.72 -18.43
CA GLY A 218 -5.42 -3.63 -18.37
C GLY A 218 -5.38 -2.88 -19.69
N LYS A 219 -5.13 -1.58 -19.61
CA LYS A 219 -4.88 -0.72 -20.77
C LYS A 219 -3.69 0.15 -20.48
N ILE A 220 -2.85 0.25 -21.50
CA ILE A 220 -1.63 1.02 -21.49
C ILE A 220 -1.68 1.94 -22.70
N ALA A 221 -1.41 3.22 -22.49
CA ALA A 221 -1.33 4.21 -23.55
C ALA A 221 -0.28 3.81 -24.60
N THR A 222 -0.54 4.04 -25.88
CA THR A 222 0.37 3.65 -26.97
C THR A 222 1.78 4.21 -26.84
N ALA A 223 1.93 5.36 -26.17
CA ALA A 223 3.22 6.03 -25.95
C ALA A 223 3.83 5.74 -24.56
N SER A 224 3.20 4.88 -23.76
CA SER A 224 3.68 4.41 -22.47
C SER A 224 4.56 3.17 -22.64
N GLU A 225 5.57 3.04 -21.79
CA GLU A 225 6.43 1.85 -21.72
C GLU A 225 6.07 0.94 -20.53
N GLU A 226 5.15 1.38 -19.67
CA GLU A 226 4.55 0.53 -18.63
C GLU A 226 3.96 -0.75 -19.21
N GLU A 227 4.26 -1.89 -18.57
CA GLU A 227 3.61 -3.17 -18.79
C GLU A 227 3.09 -3.69 -17.44
N TYR A 228 1.88 -4.25 -17.44
CA TYR A 228 1.36 -4.95 -16.27
C TYR A 228 1.64 -6.44 -16.40
N GLU A 229 2.15 -7.02 -15.33
CA GLU A 229 2.51 -8.43 -15.28
C GLU A 229 1.70 -9.14 -14.21
N ILE A 230 0.89 -10.13 -14.61
CA ILE A 230 0.12 -10.99 -13.73
C ILE A 230 0.92 -12.26 -13.50
N LEU A 231 1.32 -12.50 -12.24
CA LEU A 231 2.14 -13.65 -11.87
C LEU A 231 1.30 -14.81 -11.34
N LYS A 232 0.19 -14.50 -10.68
CA LYS A 232 -0.65 -15.49 -9.98
C LYS A 232 -2.04 -14.93 -9.77
N LEU A 233 -3.05 -15.78 -9.88
CA LEU A 233 -4.42 -15.49 -9.47
C LEU A 233 -4.99 -16.73 -8.80
N ASN A 234 -5.25 -16.66 -7.50
CA ASN A 234 -5.84 -17.74 -6.73
C ASN A 234 -7.26 -17.38 -6.28
N VAL A 235 -8.13 -18.38 -6.24
CA VAL A 235 -9.50 -18.26 -5.79
C VAL A 235 -9.78 -19.34 -4.75
N TRP A 236 -10.41 -18.96 -3.64
CA TRP A 236 -10.91 -19.89 -2.63
C TRP A 236 -12.39 -19.64 -2.40
N THR A 237 -13.15 -20.71 -2.13
CA THR A 237 -14.59 -20.68 -1.85
C THR A 237 -14.92 -20.36 -0.38
N HIS A 238 -13.92 -19.92 0.37
CA HIS A 238 -13.98 -19.58 1.80
C HIS A 238 -12.99 -18.44 2.11
N LEU A 239 -13.07 -17.89 3.32
CA LEU A 239 -12.07 -16.95 3.83
C LEU A 239 -10.79 -17.68 4.23
N THR A 240 -9.66 -17.32 3.61
CA THR A 240 -8.34 -17.80 4.05
C THR A 240 -7.95 -17.16 5.38
N GLU A 241 -7.00 -17.77 6.10
CA GLU A 241 -6.49 -17.19 7.36
C GLU A 241 -5.89 -15.80 7.15
N ASP A 242 -5.09 -15.64 6.08
CA ASP A 242 -4.52 -14.34 5.70
C ASP A 242 -5.59 -13.32 5.25
N ALA A 243 -6.73 -13.79 4.73
CA ALA A 243 -7.87 -12.92 4.44
C ALA A 243 -8.50 -12.40 5.73
N ILE A 244 -8.36 -13.08 6.86
CA ILE A 244 -8.92 -12.63 8.14
C ILE A 244 -7.91 -11.76 8.88
N ASP A 245 -6.63 -12.08 8.81
CA ASP A 245 -5.55 -11.34 9.47
C ASP A 245 -5.39 -9.94 8.87
N ASP A 246 -5.13 -8.96 9.75
CA ASP A 246 -4.96 -7.54 9.43
C ASP A 246 -3.58 -7.11 9.97
N HIS A 247 -2.56 -7.01 9.11
CA HIS A 247 -1.22 -6.57 9.54
C HIS A 247 -1.08 -5.05 9.72
N GLY A 248 -2.12 -4.28 9.43
CA GLY A 248 -2.14 -2.82 9.50
C GLY A 248 -3.02 -2.20 8.41
N PHE A 249 -2.95 -0.86 8.31
CA PHE A 249 -3.68 -0.08 7.31
C PHE A 249 -2.69 0.58 6.33
N LEU A 250 -3.03 0.62 5.05
CA LEU A 250 -2.27 1.35 4.04
C LEU A 250 -2.75 2.81 3.96
N GLY A 251 -2.07 3.71 4.68
CA GLY A 251 -2.25 5.16 4.59
C GLY A 251 -3.01 5.79 5.77
N ASP A 252 -2.80 7.10 5.96
CA ASP A 252 -3.41 7.97 7.00
C ASP A 252 -4.81 8.48 6.59
N GLY A 253 -5.48 7.78 5.67
CA GLY A 253 -6.70 8.21 4.99
C GLY A 253 -7.97 7.61 5.58
N ALA A 254 -8.85 8.48 6.07
CA ALA A 254 -10.22 8.29 6.55
C ALA A 254 -10.82 6.87 6.49
N LEU A 255 -11.06 6.30 7.67
CA LEU A 255 -12.05 5.26 7.89
C LEU A 255 -13.41 5.70 7.33
N ALA A 256 -13.92 4.99 6.32
CA ALA A 256 -15.36 4.87 6.12
C ALA A 256 -15.85 3.63 6.90
N GLU A 257 -15.61 3.61 8.22
CA GLU A 257 -16.23 2.64 9.11
C GLU A 257 -17.69 3.07 9.34
N VAL A 258 -18.57 2.76 8.39
CA VAL A 258 -20.02 2.91 8.58
C VAL A 258 -20.50 1.67 9.34
N ALA A 259 -20.29 1.67 10.66
CA ALA A 259 -20.88 0.69 11.56
C ALA A 259 -22.26 1.16 12.04
N PRO A 260 -23.29 0.29 12.06
CA PRO A 260 -24.51 0.57 12.80
C PRO A 260 -24.23 0.52 14.30
N GLN A 261 -24.76 1.49 15.05
CA GLN A 261 -24.68 1.55 16.50
C GLN A 261 -25.18 0.23 17.12
N LYS A 262 -24.33 -0.42 17.91
CA LYS A 262 -24.75 -1.43 18.88
C LYS A 262 -24.01 -1.21 20.21
N GLU A 263 -24.81 -1.38 21.25
CA GLU A 263 -24.60 -1.02 22.66
C GLU A 263 -23.35 -1.65 23.28
N GLU A 264 -22.79 -0.89 24.23
CA GLU A 264 -21.71 -1.24 25.15
C GLU A 264 -21.92 -2.62 25.81
N VAL A 265 -20.95 -3.52 25.61
CA VAL A 265 -20.61 -4.54 26.60
C VAL A 265 -19.10 -4.53 26.80
N ASP A 266 -18.72 -4.20 28.02
CA ASP A 266 -17.37 -3.95 28.52
C ASP A 266 -16.50 -5.22 28.50
N HIS A 267 -15.64 -5.34 27.50
CA HIS A 267 -14.48 -6.23 27.51
C HIS A 267 -13.27 -5.52 26.91
N ILE A 268 -12.38 -5.07 27.78
CA ILE A 268 -11.07 -4.50 27.44
C ILE A 268 -10.27 -5.54 26.61
N ARG A 269 -10.07 -5.28 25.32
CA ARG A 269 -9.15 -6.05 24.45
C ARG A 269 -7.78 -5.37 24.45
N PRO A 270 -6.67 -6.08 24.73
CA PRO A 270 -5.33 -5.51 24.65
C PRO A 270 -4.84 -5.56 23.20
N SER A 271 -5.27 -4.61 22.37
CA SER A 271 -4.78 -4.53 20.98
C SER A 271 -4.63 -3.10 20.47
N GLN A 272 -4.28 -2.17 21.36
CA GLN A 272 -3.79 -0.87 20.94
C GLN A 272 -2.36 -0.68 21.45
N ILE A 273 -1.50 -0.31 20.50
CA ILE A 273 -0.12 0.17 20.67
C ILE A 273 0.93 -0.92 20.91
N ARG A 274 1.17 -1.75 19.88
CA ARG A 274 2.53 -2.28 19.63
C ARG A 274 2.89 -2.05 18.17
N GLU A 275 3.55 -0.93 17.93
CA GLU A 275 4.26 -0.68 16.68
C GLU A 275 5.25 -1.84 16.44
N SER A 276 5.19 -2.46 15.26
CA SER A 276 6.03 -3.62 14.98
C SER A 276 7.52 -3.22 14.98
N LEU A 277 8.41 -4.12 15.43
CA LEU A 277 9.85 -3.84 15.47
C LEU A 277 10.40 -3.46 14.09
N MET A 278 9.83 -4.02 13.02
CA MET A 278 10.19 -3.69 11.64
C MET A 278 9.74 -2.27 11.26
N GLN A 279 8.55 -1.84 11.69
CA GLN A 279 8.05 -0.48 11.48
C GLN A 279 8.86 0.55 12.28
N LYS A 280 9.25 0.20 13.52
CA LYS A 280 10.12 1.03 14.35
C LYS A 280 11.54 1.15 13.77
N THR A 281 12.08 0.06 13.20
CA THR A 281 13.39 0.05 12.55
C THR A 281 13.37 0.79 11.21
N ARG A 282 12.30 0.67 10.43
CA ARG A 282 12.12 1.39 9.16
C ARG A 282 11.95 2.89 9.39
N LYS A 283 11.14 3.30 10.38
CA LYS A 283 11.02 4.70 10.79
C LYS A 283 12.35 5.25 11.32
N ALA A 284 13.05 4.53 12.17
CA ALA A 284 14.36 4.96 12.67
C ALA A 284 15.40 5.10 11.54
N LYS A 285 15.39 4.19 10.55
CA LYS A 285 16.28 4.27 9.39
C LYS A 285 15.92 5.44 8.47
N GLN A 286 14.63 5.66 8.19
CA GLN A 286 14.18 6.82 7.41
C GLN A 286 14.48 8.14 8.12
N GLU A 287 14.25 8.24 9.44
CA GLU A 287 14.62 9.42 10.21
C GLU A 287 16.13 9.66 10.22
N MET A 288 16.94 8.60 10.22
CA MET A 288 18.41 8.71 10.18
C MET A 288 18.92 9.14 8.80
N GLU A 289 18.33 8.62 7.73
CA GLU A 289 18.63 9.03 6.35
C GLU A 289 18.16 10.47 6.06
N GLU A 290 17.00 10.87 6.59
CA GLU A 290 16.50 12.25 6.50
C GLU A 290 17.35 13.22 7.32
N LYS A 291 17.80 12.82 8.51
CA LYS A 291 18.74 13.61 9.33
C LYS A 291 20.12 13.73 8.68
N GLN A 292 20.65 12.67 8.06
CA GLN A 292 21.90 12.73 7.29
C GLN A 292 21.75 13.58 6.03
N ALA A 293 20.61 13.53 5.34
CA ALA A 293 20.32 14.42 4.21
C ALA A 293 20.15 15.89 4.64
N TYR A 294 19.63 16.12 5.85
CA TYR A 294 19.53 17.45 6.46
C TYR A 294 20.90 17.99 6.90
N GLU A 295 21.77 17.17 7.49
CA GLU A 295 23.16 17.51 7.82
C GLU A 295 24.00 17.81 6.56
N SER A 296 23.79 17.05 5.48
CA SER A 296 24.41 17.31 4.18
C SER A 296 23.97 18.64 3.57
N ARG A 297 22.75 19.10 3.87
CA ARG A 297 22.25 20.44 3.49
C ARG A 297 22.78 21.55 4.40
N LEU A 298 23.04 21.27 5.68
CA LEU A 298 23.65 22.20 6.63
C LEU A 298 25.16 22.42 6.40
N GLN A 299 25.87 21.45 5.80
CA GLN A 299 27.26 21.66 5.33
C GLN A 299 27.38 22.64 4.16
N ASN A 300 26.27 22.99 3.49
CA ASN A 300 26.18 24.11 2.54
C ASN A 300 26.00 25.48 3.25
N GLY A 301 26.49 25.61 4.50
CA GLY A 301 26.50 26.83 5.31
C GLY A 301 27.32 27.99 4.75
N GLY A 302 28.11 27.77 3.68
CA GLY A 302 28.87 28.83 3.01
C GLY A 302 28.02 29.95 2.40
N ARG A 303 26.76 29.67 2.03
CA ARG A 303 25.85 30.68 1.46
C ARG A 303 25.43 31.76 2.45
N PHE A 304 25.35 31.43 3.75
CA PHE A 304 24.90 32.38 4.76
C PHE A 304 26.01 33.37 5.14
N GLU A 305 27.24 32.87 5.24
CA GLU A 305 28.44 33.69 5.50
C GLU A 305 28.77 34.61 4.31
N GLU A 306 28.57 34.15 3.07
CA GLU A 306 28.60 35.00 1.87
C GLU A 306 27.54 36.11 1.88
N THR A 307 26.30 35.80 2.28
CA THR A 307 25.25 36.83 2.40
C THR A 307 25.56 37.85 3.49
N LEU A 308 26.19 37.46 4.61
CA LEU A 308 26.57 38.39 5.68
C LEU A 308 27.75 39.28 5.27
N ASN A 309 28.76 38.71 4.62
CA ASN A 309 29.91 39.47 4.13
C ASN A 309 29.48 40.48 3.04
N SER A 310 28.54 40.09 2.16
CA SER A 310 27.98 41.03 1.18
C SER A 310 27.15 42.14 1.84
N LEU A 311 26.32 41.83 2.84
CA LEU A 311 25.53 42.83 3.56
C LEU A 311 26.41 43.82 4.33
N SER A 312 27.47 43.34 4.99
CA SER A 312 28.45 44.22 5.66
C SER A 312 29.14 45.14 4.66
N SER A 313 29.53 44.62 3.49
CA SER A 313 30.16 45.45 2.44
C SER A 313 29.23 46.54 1.89
N GLN A 314 27.93 46.26 1.80
CA GLN A 314 26.92 47.22 1.35
C GLN A 314 26.68 48.32 2.38
N ILE A 315 26.64 47.97 3.67
CA ILE A 315 26.50 48.93 4.77
C ILE A 315 27.74 49.85 4.83
N ASP A 316 28.95 49.31 4.71
CA ASP A 316 30.18 50.11 4.71
C ASP A 316 30.25 51.03 3.47
N ALA A 317 29.73 50.60 2.31
CA ALA A 317 29.60 51.45 1.12
C ALA A 317 28.59 52.60 1.30
N ILE A 318 27.50 52.39 2.06
CA ILE A 318 26.53 53.43 2.39
C ILE A 318 27.16 54.46 3.35
N ILE A 319 27.88 54.00 4.38
CA ILE A 319 28.60 54.88 5.31
C ILE A 319 29.61 55.75 4.56
N ASN A 320 30.38 55.16 3.63
CA ASN A 320 31.34 55.91 2.81
C ASN A 320 30.69 56.93 1.86
N LYS A 321 29.49 56.64 1.34
CA LYS A 321 28.72 57.61 0.53
C LYS A 321 28.20 58.76 1.38
N ILE A 322 27.74 58.50 2.60
CA ILE A 322 27.31 59.55 3.55
C ILE A 322 28.50 60.44 3.93
N ASP A 323 29.68 59.86 4.17
CA ASP A 323 30.93 60.60 4.42
C ASP A 323 31.40 61.43 3.21
N GLY A 324 31.13 60.95 1.99
CA GLY A 324 31.42 61.68 0.76
C GLY A 324 30.53 62.90 0.56
N VAL A 325 29.25 62.82 0.98
CA VAL A 325 28.29 63.93 0.88
C VAL A 325 28.57 65.01 1.92
N GLY A 326 29.07 64.65 3.11
CA GLY A 326 29.44 65.61 4.16
C GLY A 326 30.67 66.48 3.86
N LYS A 327 31.46 66.16 2.81
CA LYS A 327 32.73 66.85 2.47
C LYS A 327 32.66 67.81 1.29
N GLN A 328 31.49 68.04 0.68
CA GLN A 328 31.35 69.08 -0.35
C GLN A 328 31.22 70.46 0.28
N GLN A 329 32.37 71.09 0.52
CA GLN A 329 32.47 72.49 0.88
C GLN A 329 32.27 73.35 -0.39
N PRO A 330 31.40 74.38 -0.39
CA PRO A 330 31.20 75.18 -1.58
C PRO A 330 32.39 76.12 -1.79
N THR A 331 33.01 76.05 -2.97
CA THR A 331 33.99 77.04 -3.44
C THR A 331 33.25 78.37 -3.66
N VAL A 332 33.45 79.33 -2.75
CA VAL A 332 32.84 80.66 -2.85
C VAL A 332 33.50 81.42 -4.01
N ILE A 333 32.76 81.64 -5.09
CA ILE A 333 33.16 82.53 -6.19
C ILE A 333 32.95 83.97 -5.71
N SER A 334 34.04 84.67 -5.42
CA SER A 334 34.04 86.11 -5.19
C SER A 334 34.09 86.85 -6.53
N SER A 335 32.96 87.38 -7.01
CA SER A 335 32.93 88.38 -8.08
C SER A 335 32.14 89.61 -7.64
N THR A 336 32.85 90.73 -7.63
CA THR A 336 32.43 92.10 -7.35
C THR A 336 31.51 92.66 -8.43
N SER A 337 30.36 93.23 -8.05
CA SER A 337 29.97 94.62 -8.40
C SER A 337 28.53 94.97 -7.95
N SER A 338 28.47 95.95 -7.04
CA SER A 338 27.49 97.04 -6.86
C SER A 338 25.97 96.79 -6.95
N THR A 339 25.33 97.08 -5.81
CA THR A 339 23.99 97.70 -5.62
C THR A 339 22.78 96.92 -6.13
N TYR A 340 22.25 96.03 -5.29
CA TYR A 340 21.02 96.21 -4.50
C TYR A 340 20.92 95.01 -3.52
N ASP A 341 20.50 95.30 -2.29
CA ASP A 341 20.02 94.35 -1.27
C ASP A 341 21.01 93.38 -0.57
N SER A 342 22.12 93.89 -0.02
CA SER A 342 23.03 93.05 0.79
C SER A 342 22.41 92.49 2.07
N LYS A 343 21.32 93.09 2.57
CA LYS A 343 20.63 92.64 3.79
C LYS A 343 19.81 91.37 3.55
N VAL A 344 19.15 91.27 2.38
CA VAL A 344 18.41 90.07 1.96
C VAL A 344 19.35 88.94 1.59
N ILE A 345 20.48 89.24 0.94
CA ILE A 345 21.51 88.24 0.62
C ILE A 345 22.16 87.69 1.90
N HIS A 346 22.43 88.53 2.90
CA HIS A 346 22.95 88.06 4.19
C HIS A 346 21.93 87.22 4.97
N ALA A 347 20.65 87.61 4.98
CA ALA A 347 19.60 86.81 5.61
C ALA A 347 19.43 85.44 4.96
N HIS A 348 19.44 85.37 3.62
CA HIS A 348 19.40 84.08 2.91
C HIS A 348 20.69 83.26 3.08
N LEU A 349 21.86 83.89 3.20
CA LEU A 349 23.11 83.17 3.53
C LEU A 349 23.06 82.56 4.93
N GLU A 350 22.44 83.24 5.89
CA GLU A 350 22.31 82.76 7.27
C GLU A 350 21.23 81.67 7.38
N GLU A 351 20.14 81.78 6.61
CA GLU A 351 19.14 80.73 6.42
C GLU A 351 19.72 79.48 5.74
N ILE A 352 20.53 79.63 4.70
CA ILE A 352 21.25 78.52 4.04
C ILE A 352 22.23 77.87 5.02
N LYS A 353 22.97 78.66 5.81
CA LYS A 353 23.93 78.15 6.80
C LYS A 353 23.25 77.37 7.93
N THR A 354 22.10 77.86 8.41
CA THR A 354 21.29 77.17 9.43
C THR A 354 20.63 75.90 8.88
N THR A 355 20.09 75.94 7.66
CA THR A 355 19.54 74.76 6.97
C THR A 355 20.62 73.71 6.70
N GLN A 356 21.83 74.12 6.32
CA GLN A 356 22.96 73.21 6.09
C GLN A 356 23.48 72.60 7.41
N SER A 357 23.47 73.37 8.51
CA SER A 357 23.79 72.85 9.84
C SER A 357 22.76 71.80 10.31
N GLN A 358 21.47 72.06 10.08
CA GLN A 358 20.39 71.11 10.38
C GLN A 358 20.49 69.84 9.51
N GLN A 359 20.84 69.96 8.23
CA GLN A 359 21.13 68.80 7.38
C GLN A 359 22.34 68.00 7.85
N GLY A 360 23.41 68.68 8.31
CA GLY A 360 24.58 68.03 8.90
C GLY A 360 24.24 67.21 10.16
N HIS A 361 23.40 67.77 11.04
CA HIS A 361 22.94 67.06 12.23
C HIS A 361 22.01 65.87 11.90
N ALA A 362 21.13 66.01 10.90
CA ALA A 362 20.29 64.90 10.44
C ALA A 362 21.13 63.77 9.82
N LEU A 363 22.14 64.09 9.03
CA LEU A 363 23.07 63.11 8.47
C LEU A 363 23.91 62.42 9.54
N GLN A 364 24.31 63.15 10.59
CA GLN A 364 25.02 62.58 11.72
C GLN A 364 24.12 61.61 12.52
N SER A 365 22.85 61.98 12.76
CA SER A 365 21.88 61.10 13.40
C SER A 365 21.65 59.81 12.61
N VAL A 366 21.48 59.91 11.29
CA VAL A 366 21.31 58.74 10.41
C VAL A 366 22.56 57.85 10.41
N ARG A 367 23.76 58.44 10.51
CA ARG A 367 25.01 57.69 10.65
C ARG A 367 25.02 56.90 11.95
N ASP A 368 24.67 57.54 13.06
CA ASP A 368 24.69 56.93 14.38
C ASP A 368 23.66 55.78 14.46
N ASP A 369 22.46 55.97 13.90
CA ASP A 369 21.42 54.93 13.80
C ASP A 369 21.87 53.71 12.97
N ILE A 370 22.62 53.93 11.87
CA ILE A 370 23.16 52.84 11.04
C ILE A 370 24.25 52.05 11.79
N VAL A 371 25.08 52.74 12.57
CA VAL A 371 26.11 52.10 13.40
C VAL A 371 25.48 51.28 14.52
N ASP A 372 24.46 51.82 15.20
CA ASP A 372 23.72 51.11 16.24
C ASP A 372 22.96 49.90 15.68
N PHE A 373 22.36 50.04 14.49
CA PHE A 373 21.76 48.91 13.79
C PHE A 373 22.78 47.80 13.46
N LYS A 374 23.96 48.16 12.95
CA LYS A 374 25.06 47.21 12.68
C LYS A 374 25.48 46.46 13.96
N SER A 375 25.59 47.17 15.08
CA SER A 375 25.96 46.56 16.36
C SER A 375 24.89 45.58 16.86
N THR A 376 23.61 45.96 16.77
CA THR A 376 22.47 45.14 17.21
C THR A 376 22.34 43.86 16.37
N LEU A 377 22.51 43.98 15.05
CA LEU A 377 22.44 42.85 14.12
C LEU A 377 23.58 41.86 14.39
N THR A 378 24.79 42.37 14.62
CA THR A 378 25.97 41.54 14.97
C THR A 378 25.74 40.82 16.30
N GLN A 379 25.15 41.49 17.28
CA GLN A 379 24.85 40.90 18.59
C GLN A 379 23.78 39.79 18.47
N GLN A 380 22.69 40.01 17.75
CA GLN A 380 21.67 38.97 17.55
C GLN A 380 22.19 37.77 16.74
N LEU A 381 23.03 38.00 15.74
CA LEU A 381 23.68 36.93 14.98
C LEU A 381 24.61 36.08 15.83
N SER A 382 25.39 36.69 16.74
CA SER A 382 26.25 35.96 17.66
C SER A 382 25.47 35.06 18.62
N GLN A 383 24.31 35.54 19.09
CA GLN A 383 23.41 34.78 19.95
C GLN A 383 22.79 33.59 19.21
N LEU A 384 22.41 33.78 17.94
CA LEU A 384 21.84 32.74 17.10
C LEU A 384 22.86 31.65 16.76
N LEU A 385 24.10 32.03 16.45
CA LEU A 385 25.21 31.09 16.24
C LEU A 385 25.53 30.28 17.51
N SER A 386 25.54 30.93 18.68
CA SER A 386 25.76 30.22 19.95
C SER A 386 24.61 29.24 20.26
N ALA A 387 23.37 29.64 19.98
CA ALA A 387 22.21 28.76 20.15
C ALA A 387 22.26 27.56 19.18
N LEU A 388 22.66 27.77 17.93
CA LEU A 388 22.85 26.70 16.94
C LEU A 388 23.97 25.74 17.35
N GLN A 389 25.09 26.25 17.87
CA GLN A 389 26.19 25.39 18.36
C GLN A 389 25.74 24.52 19.53
N LYS A 390 25.02 25.09 20.51
CA LYS A 390 24.44 24.32 21.63
C LYS A 390 23.42 23.29 21.17
N LEU A 391 22.65 23.60 20.14
CA LEU A 391 21.68 22.66 19.56
C LEU A 391 22.40 21.51 18.85
N ASN A 392 23.45 21.82 18.08
CA ASN A 392 24.24 20.82 17.37
C ASN A 392 24.97 19.88 18.34
N GLU A 393 25.57 20.41 19.41
CA GLU A 393 26.23 19.60 20.43
C GLU A 393 25.25 18.66 21.15
N ARG A 394 24.03 19.14 21.43
CA ARG A 394 22.96 18.33 22.05
C ARG A 394 22.42 17.25 21.10
N VAL A 395 22.22 17.58 19.83
CA VAL A 395 21.75 16.64 18.80
C VAL A 395 22.80 15.56 18.52
N ILE A 396 24.08 15.91 18.42
CA ILE A 396 25.18 14.95 18.24
C ILE A 396 25.28 13.99 19.45
N GLY A 397 25.09 14.50 20.67
CA GLY A 397 25.03 13.66 21.87
C GLY A 397 23.89 12.65 21.85
N GLU A 398 22.69 13.11 21.47
CA GLU A 398 21.47 12.29 21.43
C GLU A 398 21.49 11.25 20.29
N VAL A 399 22.08 11.60 19.13
CA VAL A 399 22.28 10.66 18.01
C VAL A 399 23.29 9.58 18.35
N ARG A 400 24.36 9.91 19.10
CA ARG A 400 25.35 8.93 19.55
C ARG A 400 24.74 7.94 20.55
N GLU A 401 23.89 8.41 21.45
CA GLU A 401 23.17 7.55 22.41
C GLU A 401 22.16 6.62 21.71
N GLN A 402 21.45 7.12 20.69
CA GLN A 402 20.57 6.29 19.86
C GLN A 402 21.33 5.25 19.02
N GLN A 403 22.53 5.55 18.52
CA GLN A 403 23.36 4.57 17.81
C GLN A 403 23.77 3.40 18.70
N TYR A 404 24.15 3.65 19.96
CA TYR A 404 24.45 2.58 20.91
C TYR A 404 23.23 1.71 21.23
N GLY A 405 22.06 2.33 21.42
CA GLY A 405 20.80 1.61 21.61
C GLY A 405 20.41 0.75 20.40
N MET A 406 20.70 1.22 19.19
CA MET A 406 20.38 0.50 17.96
C MET A 406 21.35 -0.65 17.68
N GLU A 407 22.62 -0.55 18.06
CA GLU A 407 23.59 -1.65 17.96
C GLU A 407 23.25 -2.80 18.93
N GLU A 408 22.79 -2.49 20.15
CA GLU A 408 22.29 -3.50 21.10
C GLU A 408 21.03 -4.20 20.57
N LEU A 409 20.13 -3.44 19.92
CA LEU A 409 18.93 -3.97 19.28
C LEU A 409 19.28 -4.85 18.07
N SER A 410 20.25 -4.44 17.25
CA SER A 410 20.77 -5.25 16.13
C SER A 410 21.34 -6.58 16.62
N LYS A 411 22.13 -6.58 17.70
CA LYS A 411 22.65 -7.83 18.30
C LYS A 411 21.55 -8.75 18.79
N LYS A 412 20.47 -8.21 19.36
CA LYS A 412 19.31 -9.00 19.80
C LYS A 412 18.52 -9.57 18.62
N VAL A 413 18.40 -8.81 17.52
CA VAL A 413 17.74 -9.26 16.28
C VAL A 413 18.58 -10.33 15.57
N ASP A 414 19.89 -10.18 15.49
CA ASP A 414 20.79 -11.18 14.90
C ASP A 414 20.73 -12.51 15.67
N LEU A 415 20.63 -12.44 17.00
CA LEU A 415 20.49 -13.62 17.86
C LEU A 415 19.14 -14.32 17.62
N LEU A 416 18.07 -13.55 17.38
CA LEU A 416 16.74 -14.07 17.08
C LEU A 416 16.66 -14.66 15.67
N MET A 417 17.35 -14.05 14.70
CA MET A 417 17.46 -14.53 13.32
C MET A 417 18.32 -15.77 13.21
N ALA A 418 19.40 -15.88 13.99
CA ALA A 418 20.19 -17.09 14.13
C ALA A 418 19.35 -18.25 14.71
N ASN A 419 18.54 -17.97 15.73
CA ASN A 419 17.64 -18.96 16.32
C ASN A 419 16.53 -19.38 15.33
N HIS A 420 15.95 -18.43 14.60
CA HIS A 420 14.92 -18.72 13.60
C HIS A 420 15.47 -19.49 12.39
N LYS A 421 16.75 -19.28 12.05
CA LYS A 421 17.46 -20.05 11.02
C LYS A 421 17.75 -21.48 11.47
N GLU A 422 18.11 -21.67 12.74
CA GLU A 422 18.29 -22.98 13.35
C GLU A 422 16.96 -23.77 13.34
N VAL A 423 15.86 -23.11 13.71
CA VAL A 423 14.51 -23.71 13.66
C VAL A 423 14.11 -24.05 12.22
N ALA A 424 14.32 -23.15 11.26
CA ALA A 424 14.04 -23.43 9.85
C ALA A 424 14.88 -24.60 9.31
N TYR A 425 16.13 -24.73 9.75
CA TYR A 425 17.01 -25.84 9.39
C TYR A 425 16.53 -27.17 10.00
N GLN A 426 16.05 -27.17 11.26
CA GLN A 426 15.46 -28.35 11.88
C GLN A 426 14.16 -28.80 11.18
N TYR A 427 13.31 -27.87 10.74
CA TYR A 427 12.14 -28.17 9.91
C TYR A 427 12.52 -28.74 8.54
N GLN A 428 13.56 -28.18 7.91
CA GLN A 428 14.03 -28.66 6.61
C GLN A 428 14.72 -30.03 6.69
N GLN A 429 15.40 -30.35 7.79
CA GLN A 429 15.91 -31.70 8.06
C GLN A 429 14.78 -32.69 8.40
N GLY A 430 13.73 -32.26 9.09
CA GLY A 430 12.52 -33.05 9.31
C GLY A 430 11.80 -33.43 8.01
N LEU A 431 11.81 -32.54 7.01
CA LEU A 431 11.21 -32.77 5.69
C LEU A 431 12.06 -33.68 4.78
N LYS A 432 13.38 -33.77 4.98
CA LYS A 432 14.25 -34.69 4.24
C LYS A 432 14.24 -36.13 4.79
N GLY A 433 13.58 -36.38 5.91
CA GLY A 433 13.30 -37.74 6.44
C GLY A 433 11.96 -38.33 6.01
N GLY A 434 11.15 -37.61 5.21
CA GLY A 434 9.76 -37.96 4.91
C GLY A 434 9.52 -39.01 3.80
N GLN A 435 10.58 -39.57 3.20
CA GLN A 435 10.43 -40.49 2.06
C GLN A 435 10.00 -41.93 2.42
N GLU A 436 9.86 -42.28 3.70
CA GLU A 436 9.32 -43.59 4.14
C GLU A 436 7.84 -43.54 4.59
N GLY A 437 7.24 -42.35 4.74
CA GLY A 437 5.89 -42.19 5.29
C GLY A 437 4.75 -42.35 4.29
N GLU A 438 4.89 -41.81 3.07
CA GLU A 438 3.83 -41.86 2.05
C GLU A 438 3.62 -43.28 1.51
N ASP A 439 4.70 -44.03 1.31
CA ASP A 439 4.64 -45.40 0.77
C ASP A 439 4.03 -46.40 1.77
N PHE A 440 4.08 -46.09 3.08
CA PHE A 440 3.40 -46.88 4.12
C PHE A 440 1.90 -46.60 4.16
N LEU A 441 1.48 -45.34 4.08
CA LEU A 441 0.06 -44.97 4.14
C LEU A 441 -0.73 -45.50 2.93
N ASP A 442 -0.18 -45.42 1.72
CA ASP A 442 -0.81 -45.97 0.53
C ASP A 442 -0.90 -47.50 0.55
N LYS A 443 0.15 -48.18 1.04
CA LYS A 443 0.13 -49.64 1.25
C LYS A 443 -0.84 -50.05 2.36
N PHE A 444 -1.02 -49.24 3.40
CA PHE A 444 -1.93 -49.51 4.51
C PHE A 444 -3.40 -49.33 4.09
N ILE A 445 -3.71 -48.25 3.37
CA ILE A 445 -5.05 -47.97 2.85
C ILE A 445 -5.47 -49.02 1.81
N SER A 446 -4.53 -49.44 0.94
CA SER A 446 -4.77 -50.50 -0.05
C SER A 446 -5.06 -51.86 0.62
N LYS A 447 -4.33 -52.22 1.68
CA LYS A 447 -4.57 -53.46 2.43
C LYS A 447 -5.87 -53.44 3.23
N ILE A 448 -6.26 -52.31 3.81
CA ILE A 448 -7.54 -52.16 4.53
C ILE A 448 -8.74 -52.34 3.60
N LYS A 449 -8.69 -51.78 2.38
CA LYS A 449 -9.78 -51.94 1.39
C LYS A 449 -10.02 -53.42 1.02
N TRP A 450 -8.96 -54.20 0.89
CA TRP A 450 -9.07 -55.63 0.55
C TRP A 450 -9.65 -56.50 1.68
N ILE A 451 -9.53 -56.06 2.94
CA ILE A 451 -10.10 -56.76 4.11
C ILE A 451 -11.56 -56.33 4.35
N LEU A 452 -11.91 -55.08 4.07
CA LEU A 452 -13.25 -54.55 4.32
C LEU A 452 -14.32 -55.14 3.39
N ILE A 453 -13.98 -55.40 2.13
CA ILE A 453 -14.89 -55.95 1.10
C ILE A 453 -15.47 -57.33 1.49
N PRO A 454 -14.66 -58.36 1.83
CA PRO A 454 -15.20 -59.67 2.23
C PRO A 454 -15.98 -59.60 3.55
N LEU A 455 -15.63 -58.68 4.44
CA LEU A 455 -16.35 -58.47 5.70
C LEU A 455 -17.77 -57.91 5.45
N CYS A 456 -17.92 -56.94 4.54
CA CYS A 456 -19.23 -56.45 4.11
C CYS A 456 -20.07 -57.54 3.40
N ILE A 457 -19.44 -58.39 2.57
CA ILE A 457 -20.13 -59.52 1.93
C ILE A 457 -20.60 -60.55 2.98
N GLY A 458 -19.78 -60.82 4.00
CA GLY A 458 -20.15 -61.67 5.14
C GLY A 458 -21.38 -61.13 5.89
N PHE A 459 -21.42 -59.83 6.16
CA PHE A 459 -22.59 -59.20 6.79
C PHE A 459 -23.86 -59.29 5.92
N MET A 460 -23.74 -59.13 4.59
CA MET A 460 -24.87 -59.33 3.67
C MET A 460 -25.40 -60.77 3.70
N LEU A 461 -24.51 -61.78 3.70
CA LEU A 461 -24.91 -63.18 3.75
C LEU A 461 -25.59 -63.55 5.08
N ILE A 462 -25.08 -63.07 6.21
CA ILE A 462 -25.70 -63.28 7.53
C ILE A 462 -27.09 -62.63 7.57
N THR A 463 -27.23 -61.43 7.02
CA THR A 463 -28.52 -60.74 6.96
C THR A 463 -29.51 -61.50 6.06
N GLY A 464 -29.05 -62.05 4.94
CA GLY A 464 -29.85 -62.93 4.08
C GLY A 464 -30.26 -64.24 4.75
N PHE A 465 -29.37 -64.85 5.54
CA PHE A 465 -29.66 -66.07 6.28
C PHE A 465 -30.69 -65.84 7.39
N LEU A 466 -30.58 -64.72 8.13
CA LEU A 466 -31.57 -64.30 9.12
C LEU A 466 -32.94 -64.00 8.48
N TYR A 467 -32.95 -63.45 7.26
CA TYR A 467 -34.18 -63.26 6.49
C TYR A 467 -34.85 -64.60 6.14
N ARG A 468 -34.06 -65.59 5.69
CA ARG A 468 -34.56 -66.93 5.33
C ARG A 468 -35.11 -67.69 6.54
N LEU A 469 -34.38 -67.70 7.66
CA LEU A 469 -34.87 -68.30 8.91
C LEU A 469 -36.17 -67.67 9.39
N ARG A 470 -36.30 -66.35 9.27
CA ARG A 470 -37.53 -65.65 9.68
C ARG A 470 -38.70 -65.91 8.74
N SER A 471 -38.45 -66.14 7.45
CA SER A 471 -39.46 -66.57 6.48
C SER A 471 -39.94 -67.99 6.78
N GLU A 472 -39.02 -68.91 7.11
CA GLU A 472 -39.37 -70.29 7.47
C GLU A 472 -40.16 -70.36 8.79
N ILE A 473 -39.83 -69.53 9.79
CA ILE A 473 -40.61 -69.41 11.04
C ILE A 473 -42.03 -68.89 10.80
N LYS A 474 -42.23 -68.03 9.79
CA LYS A 474 -43.57 -67.54 9.43
C LYS A 474 -44.39 -68.61 8.72
N HIS A 475 -43.77 -69.45 7.89
CA HIS A 475 -44.45 -70.57 7.24
C HIS A 475 -44.76 -71.73 8.19
N ALA A 476 -43.93 -71.95 9.22
CA ALA A 476 -44.17 -72.97 10.25
C ALA A 476 -45.30 -72.64 11.23
N LYS A 477 -45.79 -71.38 11.25
CA LYS A 477 -46.97 -70.97 12.04
C LYS A 477 -48.31 -71.09 11.29
N LEU A 478 -48.28 -71.58 10.05
CA LEU A 478 -49.45 -71.73 9.16
C LEU A 478 -49.87 -73.20 8.94
N LEU A 479 -49.14 -74.15 9.55
CA LEU A 479 -49.56 -75.52 9.84
C LEU A 479 -49.97 -75.59 11.31
#